data_AF-A0A946G9Z4-F1
#
_entry.id   AF-A0A946G9Z4-F1
#
_cell.length_a   1.000
_cell.length_b   1.000
_cell.length_c   1.000
_cell.angle_alpha   90.00
_cell.angle_beta   90.00
_cell.angle_gamma   90.00
#
_symmetry.space_group_name_H-M   'P 1'
#
loop_
_entity.id
_entity.type
_entity.pdbx_description
1 polymer ?
#
loop_
_entity_poly.entity_id
_entity_poly.type
_entity_poly.pdbx_seq_one_letter_code
_entity_poly.pdbx_strand_id
1 'polypeptide(L)'
;MTFKAFIIGLLATFGIPWLLLVVVPYSTMRSLDPVEYGKDSEFTGAFVPKRDGRIKEGSRIFGQEGCALCHTQVIRPTYAGNDVHRGEWAGLRKSSSVDEDTRRETIAQDFQQEDVAHIGQTRVGPDLSNFGRRLEHYLKLNKSSRTPEQWS
;
A
#
# COMPACT_ATOMS: atom_id res chain seq x y z
N MET A 1 -12.34 -47.96 11.82
CA MET A 1 -12.94 -46.79 11.13
C MET A 1 -13.77 -47.28 9.97
N THR A 2 -14.95 -46.71 9.73
CA THR A 2 -15.75 -47.00 8.52
C THR A 2 -15.23 -46.18 7.35
N PHE A 3 -15.35 -46.69 6.12
CA PHE A 3 -14.96 -45.97 4.90
C PHE A 3 -15.61 -44.58 4.82
N LYS A 4 -16.88 -44.47 5.25
CA LYS A 4 -17.60 -43.19 5.35
C LYS A 4 -16.90 -42.18 6.27
N ALA A 5 -16.46 -42.61 7.45
CA ALA A 5 -15.75 -41.75 8.39
C ALA A 5 -14.38 -41.29 7.84
N PHE A 6 -13.68 -42.15 7.10
CA PHE A 6 -12.43 -41.80 6.44
C PHE A 6 -12.61 -40.71 5.38
N ILE A 7 -13.60 -40.85 4.49
CA ILE A 7 -13.88 -39.88 3.43
C ILE A 7 -14.30 -38.52 4.01
N ILE A 8 -15.13 -38.50 5.06
CA ILE A 8 -15.53 -37.25 5.74
C ILE A 8 -14.31 -36.58 6.38
N GLY A 9 -13.45 -37.36 7.06
CA GLY A 9 -12.21 -36.85 7.64
C GLY A 9 -11.32 -36.19 6.58
N LEU A 10 -11.10 -36.88 5.45
CA LEU A 10 -10.32 -36.36 4.34
C LEU A 10 -10.88 -35.04 3.80
N LEU A 11 -12.17 -34.99 3.49
CA LEU A 11 -12.82 -33.78 2.98
C LEU A 11 -12.76 -32.62 3.99
N ALA A 12 -12.92 -32.89 5.28
CA ALA A 12 -12.82 -31.87 6.31
C ALA A 12 -11.39 -31.30 6.42
N THR A 13 -10.36 -32.15 6.38
CA THR A 13 -8.96 -31.73 6.50
C THR A 13 -8.49 -30.85 5.35
N PHE A 14 -9.03 -31.04 4.13
CA PHE A 14 -8.73 -30.17 2.99
C PHE A 14 -9.71 -29.00 2.86
N GLY A 15 -11.00 -29.26 3.08
CA GLY A 15 -12.08 -28.30 2.87
C GLY A 15 -12.08 -27.18 3.90
N ILE A 16 -11.83 -27.47 5.18
CA ILE A 16 -11.84 -26.44 6.23
C ILE A 16 -10.68 -25.44 6.04
N PRO A 17 -9.42 -25.86 5.87
CA PRO A 17 -8.32 -24.92 5.61
C PRO A 17 -8.51 -24.14 4.31
N TRP A 18 -8.98 -24.78 3.23
CA TRP A 18 -9.27 -24.07 1.98
C TRP A 18 -10.34 -22.99 2.18
N LEU A 19 -11.43 -23.32 2.88
CA LEU A 19 -12.51 -22.36 3.15
C LEU A 19 -12.01 -21.19 4.02
N LEU A 20 -11.28 -21.48 5.10
CA LEU A 20 -10.83 -20.46 6.05
C LEU A 20 -9.66 -19.61 5.53
N LEU A 21 -8.74 -20.19 4.75
CA LEU A 21 -7.53 -19.50 4.28
C LEU A 21 -7.68 -18.88 2.90
N VAL A 22 -8.61 -19.35 2.07
CA VAL A 22 -8.81 -18.85 0.70
C VAL A 22 -10.17 -18.19 0.53
N VAL A 23 -11.25 -18.91 0.80
CA VAL A 23 -12.62 -18.42 0.49
C VAL A 23 -13.00 -17.24 1.37
N VAL A 24 -12.82 -17.35 2.68
CA VAL A 24 -13.18 -16.27 3.62
C VAL A 24 -12.38 -14.99 3.33
N PRO A 25 -11.03 -15.01 3.25
CA PRO A 25 -10.26 -13.79 2.97
C PRO A 25 -10.54 -13.20 1.58
N TYR A 26 -10.71 -14.03 0.56
CA TYR A 26 -11.07 -13.54 -0.76
C TYR A 26 -12.44 -12.85 -0.74
N SER A 27 -13.43 -13.46 -0.10
CA SER A 27 -14.77 -12.89 -0.02
C SER A 27 -14.83 -11.57 0.76
N THR A 28 -13.97 -11.40 1.78
CA THR A 28 -13.92 -10.14 2.54
C THR A 28 -13.14 -9.04 1.82
N MET A 29 -12.13 -9.41 1.02
CA MET A 29 -11.28 -8.43 0.31
C MET A 29 -11.75 -8.07 -1.11
N ARG A 30 -12.64 -8.86 -1.73
CA ARG A 30 -13.09 -8.61 -3.11
C ARG A 30 -13.94 -7.35 -3.28
N SER A 31 -14.55 -6.87 -2.20
CA SER A 31 -15.44 -5.69 -2.20
C SER A 31 -15.14 -4.85 -0.97
N LEU A 32 -13.96 -4.23 -0.97
CA LEU A 32 -13.59 -3.26 0.05
C LEU A 32 -14.46 -2.02 -0.08
N ASP A 33 -14.96 -1.53 1.05
CA ASP A 33 -15.64 -0.25 1.09
C ASP A 33 -14.68 0.87 0.63
N PRO A 34 -15.19 1.83 -0.16
CA PRO A 34 -14.38 2.95 -0.62
C PRO A 34 -13.92 3.80 0.57
N VAL A 35 -12.74 4.39 0.45
CA VAL A 35 -12.27 5.39 1.41
C VAL A 35 -13.07 6.66 1.17
N GLU A 36 -13.76 7.18 2.17
CA GLU A 36 -14.47 8.47 2.06
C GLU A 36 -13.56 9.64 2.46
N TYR A 37 -13.82 10.81 1.87
CA TYR A 37 -13.20 12.04 2.33
C TYR A 37 -13.59 12.35 3.79
N GLY A 38 -12.64 12.88 4.56
CA GLY A 38 -12.90 13.30 5.94
C GLY A 38 -13.93 14.43 6.01
N LYS A 39 -14.59 14.58 7.16
CA LYS A 39 -15.63 15.62 7.36
C LYS A 39 -15.11 17.05 7.19
N ASP A 40 -13.79 17.24 7.32
CA ASP A 40 -13.12 18.53 7.20
C ASP A 40 -12.54 18.79 5.80
N SER A 41 -12.78 17.89 4.83
CA SER A 41 -12.35 18.04 3.44
C SER A 41 -13.37 18.85 2.62
N GLU A 42 -12.89 19.67 1.69
CA GLU A 42 -13.74 20.37 0.71
C GLU A 42 -14.44 19.40 -0.27
N PHE A 43 -13.92 18.17 -0.38
CA PHE A 43 -14.47 17.09 -1.19
C PHE A 43 -15.40 16.20 -0.36
N THR A 44 -16.50 15.75 -0.97
CA THR A 44 -17.49 14.84 -0.36
C THR A 44 -17.55 13.50 -1.11
N GLY A 45 -17.88 12.42 -0.40
CA GLY A 45 -18.09 11.10 -0.98
C GLY A 45 -16.83 10.24 -1.04
N ALA A 46 -16.84 9.22 -1.91
CA ALA A 46 -15.74 8.28 -2.08
C ALA A 46 -14.53 8.92 -2.78
N PHE A 47 -13.35 8.73 -2.19
CA PHE A 47 -12.06 9.00 -2.81
C PHE A 47 -11.81 7.99 -3.93
N VAL A 48 -11.59 8.49 -5.15
CA VAL A 48 -11.22 7.67 -6.30
C VAL A 48 -9.78 8.00 -6.69
N PRO A 49 -8.81 7.08 -6.50
CA PRO A 49 -7.43 7.35 -6.87
C PRO A 49 -7.31 7.51 -8.39
N LYS A 50 -6.56 8.52 -8.84
CA LYS A 50 -6.22 8.68 -10.26
C LYS A 50 -5.02 7.79 -10.57
N ARG A 51 -5.24 6.68 -11.29
CA ARG A 51 -4.24 5.63 -11.54
C ARG A 51 -3.85 5.43 -13.01
N ASP A 52 -4.35 6.28 -13.90
CA ASP A 52 -4.17 6.12 -15.35
C ASP A 52 -3.00 6.98 -15.92
N GLY A 53 -2.71 6.80 -17.20
CA GLY A 53 -1.69 7.56 -17.93
C GLY A 53 -0.27 7.31 -17.42
N ARG A 54 0.46 8.38 -17.12
CA ARG A 54 1.87 8.32 -16.69
C ARG A 54 2.07 7.52 -15.39
N ILE A 55 1.05 7.41 -14.54
CA ILE A 55 1.12 6.64 -13.29
C ILE A 55 1.21 5.15 -13.61
N LYS A 56 0.33 4.66 -14.49
CA LYS A 56 0.32 3.27 -14.95
C LYS A 56 1.62 2.90 -15.66
N GLU A 57 2.09 3.78 -16.54
CA GLU A 57 3.35 3.60 -17.25
C GLU A 57 4.57 3.61 -16.29
N GLY A 58 4.61 4.56 -15.34
CA GLY A 58 5.66 4.61 -14.33
C GLY A 58 5.68 3.37 -13.42
N SER A 59 4.51 2.83 -13.07
CA SER A 59 4.39 1.56 -12.33
C SER A 59 4.99 0.39 -13.09
N ARG A 60 4.70 0.29 -14.40
CA ARG A 60 5.29 -0.73 -15.27
C ARG A 60 6.82 -0.62 -15.32
N ILE A 61 7.36 0.59 -15.47
CA ILE A 61 8.81 0.85 -15.46
C ILE A 61 9.40 0.49 -14.08
N PHE A 62 8.75 0.87 -12.98
CA PHE A 62 9.17 0.53 -11.62
C PHE A 62 9.33 -0.99 -11.43
N GLY A 63 8.40 -1.77 -11.99
CA GLY A 63 8.49 -3.22 -12.02
C GLY A 63 9.63 -3.74 -12.92
N GLN A 64 9.77 -3.18 -14.13
CA GLN A 64 10.76 -3.60 -15.12
C GLN A 64 12.21 -3.36 -14.66
N GLU A 65 12.48 -2.20 -14.06
CA GLU A 65 13.80 -1.84 -13.53
C GLU A 65 14.13 -2.55 -12.20
N GLY A 66 13.20 -3.37 -11.69
CA GLY A 66 13.41 -4.11 -10.45
C GLY A 66 13.47 -3.24 -9.21
N CYS A 67 12.88 -2.04 -9.23
CA CYS A 67 12.90 -1.14 -8.06
C CYS A 67 12.28 -1.80 -6.81
N ALA A 68 11.29 -2.67 -7.01
CA ALA A 68 10.65 -3.47 -5.96
C ALA A 68 11.61 -4.45 -5.25
N LEU A 69 12.79 -4.74 -5.81
CA LEU A 69 13.80 -5.57 -5.16
C LEU A 69 14.47 -4.84 -4.00
N CYS A 70 14.70 -3.54 -4.12
CA CYS A 70 15.39 -2.71 -3.13
C CYS A 70 14.44 -1.84 -2.29
N HIS A 71 13.28 -1.47 -2.84
CA HIS A 71 12.30 -0.59 -2.22
C HIS A 71 10.96 -1.29 -2.04
N THR A 72 10.35 -1.11 -0.87
CA THR A 72 8.96 -1.52 -0.62
C THR A 72 7.99 -0.38 -0.87
N GLN A 73 6.75 -0.72 -1.19
CA GLN A 73 5.61 0.20 -1.19
C GLN A 73 4.53 -0.29 -0.21
N VAL A 74 4.97 -0.82 0.94
CA VAL A 74 4.09 -1.27 2.01
C VAL A 74 4.68 -0.87 3.35
N ILE A 75 3.94 -0.02 4.08
CA ILE A 75 4.14 0.25 5.50
C ILE A 75 3.36 -0.78 6.29
N ARG A 76 4.07 -1.63 7.04
CA ARG A 76 3.44 -2.68 7.84
C ARG A 76 2.58 -2.08 8.94
N PRO A 77 1.51 -2.79 9.34
CA PRO A 77 0.77 -2.47 10.53
C PRO A 77 1.67 -2.38 11.76
N THR A 78 1.34 -1.50 12.69
CA THR A 78 2.09 -1.21 13.92
C THR A 78 2.25 -2.44 14.81
N TYR A 79 1.33 -3.40 14.76
CA TYR A 79 1.47 -4.69 15.46
C TYR A 79 2.52 -5.63 14.82
N ALA A 80 2.88 -5.40 13.56
CA ALA A 80 3.79 -6.24 12.77
C ALA A 80 5.14 -5.56 12.46
N GLY A 81 5.31 -4.28 12.82
CA GLY A 81 6.56 -3.57 12.63
C GLY A 81 6.51 -2.09 13.02
N ASN A 82 7.70 -1.49 13.14
CA ASN A 82 7.86 -0.08 13.52
C ASN A 82 7.95 0.87 12.32
N ASP A 83 7.36 0.50 11.19
CA ASP A 83 7.57 1.19 9.91
C ASP A 83 7.02 2.62 9.93
N VAL A 84 5.88 2.84 10.61
CA VAL A 84 5.23 4.14 10.78
C VAL A 84 6.08 5.14 11.57
N HIS A 85 7.08 4.67 12.32
CA HIS A 85 7.91 5.53 13.17
C HIS A 85 9.35 5.67 12.66
N ARG A 86 9.69 5.02 11.55
CA ARG A 86 10.97 5.24 10.88
C ARG A 86 10.99 6.62 10.24
N GLY A 87 12.13 7.31 10.38
CA GLY A 87 12.37 8.57 9.70
C GLY A 87 12.28 8.37 8.19
N GLU A 88 11.62 9.31 7.51
CA GLU A 88 11.44 9.30 6.05
C GLU A 88 10.57 8.16 5.51
N TRP A 89 9.79 7.48 6.34
CA TRP A 89 8.86 6.44 5.91
C TRP A 89 7.44 6.82 6.29
N ALA A 90 6.46 6.13 5.71
CA ALA A 90 5.04 6.22 6.03
C ALA A 90 4.35 7.58 5.86
N GLY A 91 5.07 8.66 5.59
CA GLY A 91 4.55 10.01 5.43
C GLY A 91 5.46 11.04 6.11
N LEU A 92 4.91 12.21 6.43
CA LEU A 92 5.57 13.28 7.16
C LEU A 92 5.07 13.32 8.60
N ARG A 93 6.00 13.35 9.55
CA ARG A 93 5.70 13.57 10.97
C ARG A 93 5.41 15.04 11.22
N LYS A 94 4.43 15.34 12.06
CA LYS A 94 4.15 16.71 12.50
C LYS A 94 5.41 17.34 13.12
N SER A 95 5.77 18.52 12.65
CA SER A 95 6.97 19.25 13.05
C SER A 95 6.76 20.76 12.87
N SER A 96 7.76 21.59 13.15
CA SER A 96 7.69 23.02 12.88
C SER A 96 7.53 23.37 11.39
N SER A 97 7.83 22.44 10.48
CA SER A 97 7.74 22.61 9.03
C SER A 97 6.65 21.75 8.38
N VAL A 98 5.85 21.04 9.19
CA VAL A 98 4.79 20.12 8.75
C VAL A 98 3.58 20.29 9.68
N ASP A 99 2.50 20.85 9.16
CA ASP A 99 1.30 21.21 9.93
C ASP A 99 0.55 19.97 10.49
N GLU A 100 0.49 18.91 9.70
CA GLU A 100 -0.25 17.69 10.01
C GLU A 100 0.62 16.43 9.95
N ASP A 101 0.40 15.50 10.88
CA ASP A 101 1.03 14.18 10.79
C ASP A 101 0.32 13.36 9.72
N THR A 102 1.05 12.99 8.67
CA THR A 102 0.52 12.23 7.53
C THR A 102 1.00 10.78 7.53
N ARG A 103 1.69 10.36 8.60
CA ARG A 103 2.20 8.99 8.72
C ARG A 103 1.05 8.03 8.89
N ARG A 104 1.00 7.00 8.05
CA ARG A 104 -0.03 5.95 8.12
C ARG A 104 0.48 4.60 7.63
N GLU A 105 -0.20 3.56 8.08
CA GLU A 105 -0.06 2.20 7.57
C GLU A 105 -0.63 2.10 6.14
N THR A 106 -0.12 1.15 5.36
CA THR A 106 -0.67 0.84 4.03
C THR A 106 -1.94 0.01 4.20
N ILE A 107 -2.99 0.38 3.48
CA ILE A 107 -4.28 -0.33 3.46
C ILE A 107 -4.50 -0.95 2.09
N ALA A 108 -5.37 -1.95 1.99
CA ALA A 108 -5.62 -2.66 0.73
C ALA A 108 -6.16 -1.72 -0.37
N GLN A 109 -6.95 -0.71 0.00
CA GLN A 109 -7.44 0.32 -0.92
C GLN A 109 -6.32 1.12 -1.58
N ASP A 110 -5.11 1.16 -0.99
CA ASP A 110 -3.96 1.82 -1.60
C ASP A 110 -3.55 1.16 -2.91
N PHE A 111 -3.91 -0.11 -3.17
CA PHE A 111 -3.58 -0.79 -4.43
C PHE A 111 -4.77 -0.90 -5.39
N GLN A 112 -5.89 -0.26 -5.07
CA GLN A 112 -7.09 -0.30 -5.91
C GLN A 112 -6.78 0.29 -7.30
N GLN A 113 -7.23 -0.40 -8.36
CA GLN A 113 -6.96 -0.05 -9.77
C GLN A 113 -5.49 -0.16 -10.20
N GLU A 114 -4.59 -0.73 -9.40
CA GLU A 114 -3.27 -1.15 -9.87
C GLU A 114 -3.36 -2.56 -10.47
N ASP A 115 -2.73 -2.78 -11.63
CA ASP A 115 -2.65 -4.11 -12.24
C ASP A 115 -1.79 -5.05 -11.38
N VAL A 116 -0.77 -4.51 -10.71
CA VAL A 116 0.16 -5.21 -9.83
C VAL A 116 0.49 -4.32 -8.64
N ALA A 117 0.35 -4.86 -7.42
CA ALA A 117 0.80 -4.18 -6.20
C ALA A 117 2.30 -4.40 -5.98
N HIS A 118 3.10 -3.32 -6.07
CA HIS A 118 4.56 -3.38 -5.87
C HIS A 118 4.96 -3.38 -4.39
N ILE A 119 4.51 -4.39 -3.63
CA ILE A 119 4.72 -4.46 -2.18
C ILE A 119 6.21 -4.52 -1.77
N GLY A 120 7.07 -4.95 -2.69
CA GLY A 120 8.52 -5.05 -2.54
C GLY A 120 8.97 -6.36 -1.87
N GLN A 121 10.24 -6.71 -2.07
CA GLN A 121 10.84 -7.94 -1.53
C GLN A 121 11.81 -7.68 -0.38
N THR A 122 12.70 -6.70 -0.55
CA THR A 122 13.66 -6.31 0.48
C THR A 122 13.67 -4.80 0.66
N ARG A 123 14.31 -4.34 1.74
CA ARG A 123 14.36 -2.92 2.13
C ARG A 123 15.82 -2.47 2.25
N VAL A 124 16.51 -2.47 1.12
CA VAL A 124 17.85 -1.88 0.99
C VAL A 124 17.73 -0.35 0.97
N GLY A 125 16.78 0.15 0.19
CA GLY A 125 16.38 1.55 0.18
C GLY A 125 15.19 1.83 1.10
N PRO A 126 14.82 3.12 1.27
CA PRO A 126 13.63 3.50 2.03
C PRO A 126 12.34 3.02 1.36
N ASP A 127 11.29 2.85 2.15
CA ASP A 127 9.96 2.58 1.63
C ASP A 127 9.41 3.81 0.87
N LEU A 128 8.75 3.54 -0.26
CA LEU A 128 8.21 4.53 -1.19
C LEU A 128 6.69 4.73 -1.07
N SER A 129 6.03 4.05 -0.13
CA SER A 129 4.64 4.37 0.22
C SER A 129 4.56 5.80 0.75
N ASN A 130 3.46 6.48 0.44
CA ASN A 130 3.20 7.85 0.88
C ASN A 130 4.31 8.84 0.50
N PHE A 131 5.09 8.56 -0.55
CA PHE A 131 6.22 9.39 -0.98
C PHE A 131 5.80 10.75 -1.55
N GLY A 132 4.62 10.86 -2.17
CA GLY A 132 4.19 12.10 -2.85
C GLY A 132 4.28 13.36 -1.98
N ARG A 133 3.67 13.33 -0.77
CA ARG A 133 3.75 14.47 0.17
C ARG A 133 5.18 14.72 0.68
N ARG A 134 5.98 13.67 0.83
CA ARG A 134 7.39 13.79 1.25
C ARG A 134 8.22 14.49 0.20
N LEU A 135 8.06 14.13 -1.06
CA LEU A 135 8.75 14.77 -2.19
C LEU A 135 8.42 16.26 -2.26
N GLU A 136 7.14 16.64 -2.18
CA GLU A 136 6.73 18.05 -2.15
C GLU A 136 7.38 18.81 -0.98
N HIS A 137 7.46 18.19 0.19
CA HIS A 137 8.12 18.77 1.35
C HIS A 137 9.63 18.96 1.13
N TYR A 138 10.33 17.96 0.58
CA TYR A 138 11.75 18.07 0.28
C TYR A 138 12.06 19.13 -0.78
N LEU A 139 11.23 19.25 -1.82
CA LEU A 139 11.38 20.31 -2.83
C LEU A 139 11.22 21.70 -2.20
N LYS A 140 10.21 21.89 -1.33
CA LYS A 140 10.00 23.15 -0.60
C LYS A 140 11.18 23.49 0.32
N LEU A 141 11.65 22.53 1.12
CA LEU A 141 12.80 22.73 2.02
C LEU A 141 14.06 23.14 1.26
N ASN A 142 14.29 22.52 0.10
CA ASN A 142 15.46 22.80 -0.73
C ASN A 142 15.27 23.99 -1.68
N LYS A 143 14.14 24.72 -1.60
CA LYS A 143 13.77 25.82 -2.51
C LYS A 143 13.90 25.42 -3.99
N SER A 144 13.58 24.17 -4.29
CA SER A 144 13.70 23.58 -5.61
C SER A 144 12.36 23.61 -6.33
N SER A 145 12.35 24.14 -7.55
CA SER A 145 11.20 24.09 -8.47
C SER A 145 11.35 23.00 -9.53
N ARG A 146 12.25 22.03 -9.31
CA ARG A 146 12.51 20.98 -10.29
C ARG A 146 11.27 20.14 -10.54
N THR A 147 10.91 20.02 -11.80
CA THR A 147 9.92 19.07 -12.30
C THR A 147 10.56 17.69 -12.48
N PRO A 148 9.77 16.59 -12.48
CA PRO A 148 10.30 15.25 -12.72
C PRO A 148 11.15 15.12 -13.98
N GLU A 149 10.85 15.90 -15.02
CA GLU A 149 11.60 15.97 -16.28
C GLU A 149 13.02 16.52 -16.14
N GLN A 150 13.35 17.15 -15.00
CA GLN A 150 14.64 17.79 -14.71
C GLN A 150 15.48 16.98 -13.71
N TRP A 151 15.10 15.73 -13.42
CA TRP A 151 15.81 14.88 -12.46
C TRP A 151 16.84 13.94 -13.10
N SER A 152 16.97 13.96 -14.43
CA SER A 152 18.10 13.37 -15.17
C SER A 152 19.29 14.31 -15.21
#